data_AF-A0A9P9I142-F1
#
_entry.id   AF-A0A9P9I142-F1
#
_cell.length_a   1.000
_cell.length_b   1.000
_cell.length_c   1.000
_cell.angle_alpha   90.00
_cell.angle_beta   90.00
_cell.angle_gamma   90.00
#
_symmetry.space_group_name_H-M   'P 1'
#
loop_
_entity.id
_entity.type
_entity.pdbx_description
1 polymer ?
#
loop_
_entity_poly.entity_id
_entity_poly.type
_entity_poly.pdbx_seq_one_letter_code
_entity_poly.pdbx_strand_id
1 'polypeptide(L)'
;MPQFDNPAADSSRMFSLVIYPLAAPLHLPSQKPTFNMPDSQATGPHFSAPVLAAVVGVAIPTYLLLKRVFRRHIVFTSTVLADIPTLGRPAAHKKHGTVIICGGSFAGLLTARVCADHFERVIIVEPEAWALSDEAVIGPVESGVREVVKDGLSYNTYTHKRARIPQYTSIHGYQALVMEVLPQLFPNIRERARERKIPTAASDMHLFLNGRLLRYPYEEVAKSGKPAPENIFCSRRALESLIRSLVKEHAPNVEYVNGTVADLKLDEKRGTIRAASVRLLGEEAHTKEIACDMLVDCTGNTQAGLKWLARVLPAAAAERLANIRQEYDPNINYSTMEWPAPPRFDENLRKIDAGFRISADGSPQRVDLAKEAWFFGYGPTAASGDFRMIFGGRRENGGIVFAGGGWDSDLPVTSEQLRVFAQAMKQDRPVPKYFFDIMDLLEEVDDKAVCYEAKIRSCSRVLYETVGDVLPSNFVALGDATMRLNPRAGEGVTKCSMGVTTLDGVLRRHARGPQDAKFGATFFKLLASRTQGVWDGARLADYGYDTTTPVKGETHKTGGFIRWYTSVIARVAERDRAVGWTLWNSAMFLAPGLDILAPSIVFKVLWEAVFPTKVSPTAPYLL
;
A
#
# COMPACT_ATOMS: atom_id res chain seq x y z
N MET A 1 -43.74 -6.90 -8.71
CA MET A 1 -43.44 -5.72 -9.55
C MET A 1 -44.10 -4.50 -8.93
N PRO A 2 -43.46 -3.32 -8.86
CA PRO A 2 -42.07 -2.97 -9.24
C PRO A 2 -41.15 -2.89 -8.00
N GLN A 3 -40.03 -3.62 -7.93
CA GLN A 3 -38.66 -3.20 -8.29
C GLN A 3 -38.19 -1.90 -7.59
N PHE A 4 -37.53 -2.06 -6.44
CA PHE A 4 -36.73 -1.02 -5.79
C PHE A 4 -35.25 -1.31 -6.06
N ASP A 5 -34.61 -0.38 -6.75
CA ASP A 5 -33.19 -0.43 -7.08
C ASP A 5 -32.27 -0.09 -5.90
N ASN A 6 -31.11 -0.72 -5.97
CA ASN A 6 -30.00 -0.84 -5.03
C ASN A 6 -29.27 0.50 -4.73
N PRO A 7 -29.00 0.87 -3.46
CA PRO A 7 -28.25 2.08 -3.13
C PRO A 7 -26.73 1.81 -3.16
N ALA A 8 -26.16 1.67 -4.36
CA ALA A 8 -24.70 1.55 -4.58
C ALA A 8 -24.09 2.75 -5.34
N ALA A 9 -24.82 3.87 -5.44
CA ALA A 9 -24.49 4.97 -6.36
C ALA A 9 -24.00 6.27 -5.70
N ASP A 10 -23.58 6.28 -4.43
CA ASP A 10 -23.32 7.56 -3.72
C ASP A 10 -21.85 8.04 -3.75
N SER A 11 -20.91 7.27 -4.31
CA SER A 11 -19.54 7.74 -4.56
C SER A 11 -19.40 8.54 -5.86
N SER A 12 -20.33 8.38 -6.81
CA SER A 12 -20.36 9.16 -8.07
C SER A 12 -20.95 10.56 -7.89
N ARG A 13 -21.80 10.77 -6.87
CA ARG A 13 -22.44 12.08 -6.61
C ARG A 13 -21.46 13.16 -6.15
N MET A 14 -20.38 12.79 -5.44
CA MET A 14 -19.36 13.77 -5.05
C MET A 14 -18.52 14.26 -6.24
N PHE A 15 -18.40 13.47 -7.30
CA PHE A 15 -17.73 13.85 -8.57
C PHE A 15 -18.67 14.53 -9.57
N SER A 16 -19.99 14.34 -9.45
CA SER A 16 -20.99 14.88 -10.39
C SER A 16 -21.25 16.39 -10.20
N LEU A 17 -20.97 16.94 -9.03
CA LEU A 17 -21.26 18.35 -8.69
C LEU A 17 -20.21 19.36 -9.19
N VAL A 18 -19.14 18.90 -9.84
CA VAL A 18 -18.01 19.75 -10.27
C VAL A 18 -17.90 19.91 -11.78
N ILE A 19 -18.64 19.15 -12.61
CA ILE A 19 -18.42 19.13 -14.06
C ILE A 19 -19.75 19.12 -14.87
N TYR A 20 -20.07 20.29 -15.45
CA TYR A 20 -20.86 20.55 -16.69
C TYR A 20 -22.40 20.75 -16.62
N PRO A 21 -23.01 21.61 -17.48
CA PRO A 21 -22.75 21.64 -18.93
C PRO A 21 -22.51 23.01 -19.61
N LEU A 22 -21.48 23.06 -20.46
CA LEU A 22 -21.49 23.83 -21.71
C LEU A 22 -20.99 22.94 -22.86
N ALA A 23 -21.92 22.29 -23.55
CA ALA A 23 -21.68 21.79 -24.90
C ALA A 23 -23.01 21.66 -25.65
N ALA A 24 -23.31 22.65 -26.49
CA ALA A 24 -24.21 22.50 -27.63
C ALA A 24 -23.54 23.17 -28.85
N PRO A 25 -23.63 22.58 -30.05
CA PRO A 25 -22.83 22.98 -31.21
C PRO A 25 -23.48 24.16 -31.95
N LEU A 26 -22.72 25.23 -32.18
CA LEU A 26 -23.17 26.38 -32.98
C LEU A 26 -22.90 26.14 -34.47
N HIS A 27 -23.97 25.95 -35.24
CA HIS A 27 -24.01 26.19 -36.68
C HIS A 27 -23.95 27.72 -36.92
N LEU A 28 -23.06 28.16 -37.81
CA LEU A 28 -22.97 29.54 -38.29
C LEU A 28 -23.78 29.69 -39.59
N PRO A 29 -24.83 30.53 -39.64
CA PRO A 29 -25.29 31.11 -40.88
C PRO A 29 -24.66 32.50 -41.08
N SER A 30 -24.12 32.68 -42.27
CA SER A 30 -23.68 33.96 -42.81
C SER A 30 -24.89 34.87 -43.07
N GLN A 31 -24.99 35.99 -42.35
CA GLN A 31 -25.63 37.22 -42.84
C GLN A 31 -25.27 38.37 -41.89
N LYS A 32 -24.76 39.47 -42.44
CA LYS A 32 -24.60 40.75 -41.73
C LYS A 32 -25.96 41.45 -41.69
N PRO A 33 -26.46 41.84 -40.51
CA PRO A 33 -27.34 43.00 -40.42
C PRO A 33 -26.55 44.14 -39.76
N THR A 34 -26.42 45.23 -40.51
CA THR A 34 -26.14 46.56 -39.96
C THR A 34 -27.26 46.92 -38.98
N PHE A 35 -26.92 47.14 -37.71
CA PHE A 35 -27.85 47.73 -36.75
C PHE A 35 -27.16 48.85 -35.97
N ASN A 36 -27.72 50.05 -36.12
CA ASN A 36 -27.34 51.26 -35.39
C ASN A 36 -27.48 51.04 -33.89
N MET A 37 -26.49 51.51 -33.14
CA MET A 37 -26.53 51.65 -31.69
C MET A 37 -27.61 52.67 -31.28
N PRO A 38 -28.47 52.34 -30.31
CA PRO A 38 -28.95 53.30 -29.34
C PRO A 38 -28.15 53.14 -28.04
N ASP A 39 -27.70 54.27 -27.50
CA ASP A 39 -27.15 54.38 -26.17
C ASP A 39 -28.11 53.77 -25.14
N SER A 40 -27.79 52.57 -24.65
CA SER A 40 -28.31 52.08 -23.37
C SER A 40 -27.12 51.96 -22.42
N GLN A 41 -27.05 52.89 -21.48
CA GLN A 41 -26.23 52.76 -20.28
C GLN A 41 -26.64 51.47 -19.54
N ALA A 42 -25.93 50.39 -19.81
CA ALA A 42 -26.01 49.17 -19.04
C ALA A 42 -25.27 49.43 -17.72
N THR A 43 -26.01 49.82 -16.68
CA THR A 43 -25.57 49.75 -15.29
C THR A 43 -25.38 48.27 -14.93
N GLY A 44 -24.21 47.71 -15.25
CA GLY A 44 -23.73 46.51 -14.57
C GLY A 44 -23.58 46.81 -13.08
N PRO A 45 -23.67 45.82 -12.17
CA PRO A 45 -23.45 46.06 -10.76
C PRO A 45 -22.01 46.53 -10.54
N HIS A 46 -21.82 47.85 -10.47
CA HIS A 46 -20.59 48.47 -10.01
C HIS A 46 -20.49 48.25 -8.51
N PHE A 47 -19.88 47.14 -8.09
CA PHE A 47 -19.44 47.01 -6.71
C PHE A 47 -18.47 48.16 -6.42
N SER A 48 -18.85 49.05 -5.52
CA SER A 48 -17.94 50.10 -5.05
C SER A 48 -16.69 49.45 -4.46
N ALA A 49 -15.52 50.06 -4.68
CA ALA A 49 -14.24 49.55 -4.17
C ALA A 49 -14.26 49.11 -2.68
N PRO A 50 -15.02 49.77 -1.77
CA PRO A 50 -15.18 49.32 -0.39
C PRO A 50 -15.94 48.00 -0.25
N VAL A 51 -16.97 47.76 -1.07
CA VAL A 51 -17.74 46.52 -1.06
C VAL A 51 -16.91 45.38 -1.64
N LEU A 52 -16.14 45.62 -2.71
CA LEU A 52 -15.20 44.63 -3.24
C LEU A 52 -14.11 44.29 -2.21
N ALA A 53 -13.56 45.29 -1.52
CA ALA A 53 -12.57 45.09 -0.46
C ALA A 53 -13.16 44.31 0.74
N ALA A 54 -14.39 44.58 1.14
CA ALA A 54 -15.08 43.84 2.20
C ALA A 54 -15.39 42.39 1.78
N VAL A 55 -15.85 42.16 0.55
CA VAL A 55 -16.08 40.83 0.00
C VAL A 55 -14.78 40.03 -0.06
N VAL A 56 -13.69 40.61 -0.57
CA VAL A 56 -12.37 39.96 -0.58
C VAL A 56 -11.85 39.73 0.84
N GLY A 57 -12.05 40.70 1.73
CA GLY A 57 -11.65 40.65 3.15
C GLY A 57 -12.35 39.57 3.97
N VAL A 58 -13.52 39.09 3.53
CA VAL A 58 -14.23 37.95 4.14
C VAL A 58 -13.99 36.66 3.35
N ALA A 59 -14.08 36.70 2.02
CA ALA A 59 -14.03 35.51 1.17
C ALA A 59 -12.67 34.80 1.23
N ILE A 60 -11.55 35.54 1.24
CA ILE A 60 -10.22 34.92 1.30
C ILE A 60 -10.00 34.22 2.65
N PRO A 61 -10.20 34.87 3.83
CA PRO A 61 -10.09 34.18 5.11
C PRO A 61 -11.05 33.00 5.25
N THR A 62 -12.30 33.13 4.81
CA THR A 62 -13.28 32.05 4.83
C THR A 62 -12.84 30.87 3.97
N TYR A 63 -12.35 31.11 2.75
CA TYR A 63 -11.80 30.07 1.90
C TYR A 63 -10.60 29.37 2.54
N LEU A 64 -9.65 30.12 3.10
CA LEU A 64 -8.47 29.55 3.77
C LEU A 64 -8.86 28.72 5.00
N LEU A 65 -9.84 29.18 5.78
CA LEU A 65 -10.38 28.44 6.93
C LEU A 65 -11.07 27.15 6.48
N LEU A 66 -12.00 27.23 5.51
CA LEU A 66 -12.71 26.06 4.98
C LEU A 66 -11.72 25.04 4.39
N LYS A 67 -10.73 25.49 3.63
CA LYS A 67 -9.63 24.65 3.11
C LYS A 67 -8.88 23.95 4.24
N ARG A 68 -8.55 24.66 5.33
CA ARG A 68 -7.84 24.10 6.49
C ARG A 68 -8.70 23.07 7.24
N VAL A 69 -9.97 23.38 7.47
CA VAL A 69 -10.92 22.48 8.15
C VAL A 69 -11.16 21.22 7.32
N PHE A 70 -11.40 21.37 6.01
CA PHE A 70 -11.58 20.26 5.08
C PHE A 70 -10.34 19.37 5.00
N ARG A 71 -9.15 19.96 4.82
CA ARG A 71 -7.90 19.20 4.81
C ARG A 71 -7.67 18.45 6.12
N ARG A 72 -7.92 19.10 7.27
CA ARG A 72 -7.84 18.44 8.58
C ARG A 72 -8.80 17.25 8.62
N HIS A 73 -10.06 17.45 8.24
CA HIS A 73 -11.05 16.37 8.20
C HIS A 73 -10.57 15.18 7.35
N ILE A 74 -10.13 15.43 6.12
CA ILE A 74 -9.59 14.38 5.23
C ILE A 74 -8.41 13.65 5.87
N VAL A 75 -7.45 14.36 6.46
CA VAL A 75 -6.31 13.72 7.13
C VAL A 75 -6.78 12.78 8.24
N PHE A 76 -7.73 13.21 9.07
CA PHE A 76 -8.26 12.38 10.16
C PHE A 76 -9.04 11.15 9.68
N THR A 77 -9.82 11.30 8.61
CA THR A 77 -10.73 10.24 8.14
C THR A 77 -10.13 9.29 7.12
N SER A 78 -9.23 9.77 6.26
CA SER A 78 -8.64 8.99 5.15
C SER A 78 -7.20 8.53 5.40
N THR A 79 -6.56 8.99 6.48
CA THR A 79 -5.20 8.56 6.84
C THR A 79 -5.12 8.11 8.29
N VAL A 80 -4.00 7.50 8.66
CA VAL A 80 -3.69 7.13 10.05
C VAL A 80 -2.77 8.12 10.76
N LEU A 81 -2.31 9.17 10.07
CA LEU A 81 -1.22 10.05 10.54
C LEU A 81 -1.51 10.70 11.89
N ALA A 82 -2.78 11.03 12.17
CA ALA A 82 -3.17 11.62 13.45
C ALA A 82 -3.18 10.63 14.63
N ASP A 83 -3.23 9.33 14.36
CA ASP A 83 -3.27 8.26 15.35
C ASP A 83 -1.87 7.65 15.60
N ILE A 84 -0.89 7.84 14.70
CA ILE A 84 0.47 7.32 14.86
C ILE A 84 1.11 7.70 16.20
N PRO A 85 1.05 8.97 16.69
CA PRO A 85 1.73 9.34 17.93
C PRO A 85 1.21 8.65 19.19
N THR A 86 0.03 8.00 19.15
CA THR A 86 -0.54 7.28 20.30
C THR A 86 -0.13 5.81 20.33
N LEU A 87 0.44 5.28 19.26
CA LEU A 87 0.89 3.90 19.18
C LEU A 87 1.98 3.58 20.21
N GLY A 88 1.99 2.32 20.66
CA GLY A 88 2.99 1.80 21.61
C GLY A 88 2.85 2.34 23.04
N ARG A 89 1.82 3.15 23.34
CA ARG A 89 1.54 3.67 24.68
C ARG A 89 0.51 2.77 25.38
N PRO A 90 0.88 2.07 26.47
CA PRO A 90 -0.07 1.27 27.24
C PRO A 90 -1.28 2.11 27.70
N ALA A 91 -2.46 1.50 27.73
CA ALA A 91 -3.62 2.10 28.37
C ALA A 91 -3.36 2.27 29.89
N ALA A 92 -3.86 3.35 30.49
CA ALA A 92 -3.72 3.59 31.93
C ALA A 92 -4.24 2.42 32.78
N HIS A 93 -5.32 1.79 32.31
CA HIS A 93 -5.84 0.54 32.83
C HIS A 93 -6.06 -0.40 31.65
N LYS A 94 -5.37 -1.55 31.66
CA LYS A 94 -5.64 -2.62 30.70
C LYS A 94 -7.04 -3.18 30.95
N LYS A 95 -7.70 -3.60 29.88
CA LYS A 95 -9.00 -4.28 29.95
C LYS A 95 -8.75 -5.71 30.40
N HIS A 96 -9.53 -6.21 31.36
CA HIS A 96 -9.46 -7.59 31.89
C HIS A 96 -9.81 -8.71 30.88
N GLY A 97 -9.86 -8.40 29.59
CA GLY A 97 -10.34 -9.31 28.55
C GLY A 97 -9.23 -10.06 27.81
N THR A 98 -9.62 -11.15 27.16
CA THR A 98 -8.76 -11.97 26.30
C THR A 98 -8.99 -11.65 24.82
N VAL A 99 -7.94 -11.37 24.06
CA VAL A 99 -8.00 -11.21 22.60
C VAL A 99 -7.45 -12.46 21.92
N ILE A 100 -8.19 -13.01 20.96
CA ILE A 100 -7.71 -14.07 20.08
C ILE A 100 -7.42 -13.48 18.70
N ILE A 101 -6.20 -13.67 18.21
CA ILE A 101 -5.73 -13.23 16.90
C ILE A 101 -5.44 -14.46 16.06
N CYS A 102 -6.15 -14.60 14.94
CA CYS A 102 -6.04 -15.77 14.08
C CYS A 102 -5.02 -15.53 12.98
N GLY A 103 -3.83 -16.14 13.07
CA GLY A 103 -2.72 -15.97 12.12
C GLY A 103 -1.57 -15.16 12.74
N GLY A 104 -0.33 -15.67 12.64
CA GLY A 104 0.85 -15.12 13.29
C GLY A 104 1.89 -14.54 12.34
N SER A 105 1.48 -13.93 11.22
CA SER A 105 2.36 -13.15 10.31
C SER A 105 2.22 -11.65 10.54
N PHE A 106 2.59 -10.78 9.59
CA PHE A 106 2.62 -9.32 9.77
C PHE A 106 1.35 -8.72 10.42
N ALA A 107 0.18 -8.99 9.85
CA ALA A 107 -1.09 -8.47 10.40
C ALA A 107 -1.31 -8.96 11.84
N GLY A 108 -1.08 -10.24 12.10
CA GLY A 108 -1.25 -10.85 13.42
C GLY A 108 -0.27 -10.32 14.47
N LEU A 109 1.02 -10.26 14.13
CA LEU A 109 2.09 -9.79 15.01
C LEU A 109 1.91 -8.30 15.37
N LEU A 110 1.63 -7.44 14.39
CA LEU A 110 1.38 -6.02 14.65
C LEU A 110 0.08 -5.82 15.44
N THR A 111 -0.96 -6.60 15.16
CA THR A 111 -2.21 -6.57 15.94
C THR A 111 -1.95 -6.99 17.38
N ALA A 112 -1.17 -8.05 17.61
CA ALA A 112 -0.84 -8.52 18.94
C ALA A 112 -0.08 -7.47 19.75
N ARG A 113 0.89 -6.80 19.12
CA ARG A 113 1.61 -5.69 19.75
C ARG A 113 0.68 -4.57 20.18
N VAL A 114 -0.26 -4.14 19.32
CA VAL A 114 -1.24 -3.12 19.67
C VAL A 114 -2.17 -3.61 20.79
N CYS A 115 -2.75 -4.80 20.65
CA CYS A 115 -3.67 -5.35 21.65
C CYS A 115 -3.00 -5.53 23.03
N ALA A 116 -1.69 -5.81 23.07
CA ALA A 116 -0.95 -5.95 24.32
C ALA A 116 -0.94 -4.66 25.18
N ASP A 117 -1.09 -3.48 24.56
CA ASP A 117 -1.23 -2.20 25.26
C ASP A 117 -2.63 -2.02 25.89
N HIS A 118 -3.63 -2.73 25.39
CA HIS A 118 -5.04 -2.53 25.75
C HIS A 118 -5.64 -3.65 26.59
N PHE A 119 -5.11 -4.87 26.49
CA PHE A 119 -5.68 -6.08 27.10
C PHE A 119 -4.66 -6.79 27.97
N GLU A 120 -5.13 -7.43 29.03
CA GLU A 120 -4.30 -8.22 29.92
C GLU A 120 -3.73 -9.46 29.22
N ARG A 121 -4.54 -10.11 28.37
CA ARG A 121 -4.17 -11.36 27.71
C ARG A 121 -4.42 -11.31 26.20
N VAL A 122 -3.38 -11.65 25.42
CA VAL A 122 -3.45 -11.70 23.96
C VAL A 122 -2.95 -13.05 23.49
N ILE A 123 -3.68 -13.72 22.61
CA ILE A 123 -3.36 -15.06 22.10
C ILE A 123 -3.26 -15.01 20.59
N ILE A 124 -2.11 -15.36 20.04
CA ILE A 124 -1.94 -15.63 18.60
C ILE A 124 -2.16 -17.12 18.36
N VAL A 125 -3.09 -17.46 17.47
CA VAL A 125 -3.31 -18.82 16.98
C VAL A 125 -2.66 -18.96 15.61
N GLU A 126 -1.61 -19.78 15.49
CA GLU A 126 -0.82 -19.94 14.26
C GLU A 126 -0.73 -21.43 13.86
N PRO A 127 -1.11 -21.79 12.62
CA PRO A 127 -1.11 -23.19 12.18
C PRO A 127 0.29 -23.78 11.98
N GLU A 128 1.29 -22.98 11.62
CA GLU A 128 2.64 -23.49 11.35
C GLU A 128 3.49 -23.53 12.62
N ALA A 129 3.72 -24.74 13.17
CA ALA A 129 4.42 -24.96 14.44
C ALA A 129 5.79 -24.25 14.53
N TRP A 130 6.55 -24.28 13.43
CA TRP A 130 7.88 -23.66 13.39
C TRP A 130 7.82 -22.14 13.64
N ALA A 131 6.73 -21.45 13.29
CA ALA A 131 6.61 -20.00 13.48
C ALA A 131 6.47 -19.60 14.95
N LEU A 132 6.30 -20.57 15.84
CA LEU A 132 6.24 -20.40 17.30
C LEU A 132 7.58 -20.70 17.98
N SER A 133 8.52 -21.36 17.29
CA SER A 133 9.81 -21.74 17.86
C SER A 133 10.75 -20.55 18.03
N ASP A 134 11.86 -20.77 18.73
CA ASP A 134 12.92 -19.76 18.85
C ASP A 134 13.70 -19.56 17.54
N GLU A 135 13.68 -20.55 16.64
CA GLU A 135 14.24 -20.42 15.29
C GLU A 135 13.56 -19.27 14.52
N ALA A 136 12.25 -19.08 14.70
CA ALA A 136 11.48 -18.07 13.97
C ALA A 136 11.80 -16.61 14.33
N VAL A 137 12.57 -16.36 15.40
CA VAL A 137 12.95 -14.99 15.83
C VAL A 137 14.39 -14.61 15.49
N ILE A 138 15.24 -15.56 15.12
CA ILE A 138 16.69 -15.33 14.91
C ILE A 138 16.95 -14.64 13.57
N GLY A 139 16.29 -15.07 12.49
CA GLY A 139 16.54 -14.51 11.17
C GLY A 139 15.77 -15.23 10.05
N PRO A 140 16.09 -14.95 8.78
CA PRO A 140 15.48 -15.65 7.65
C PRO A 140 15.81 -17.15 7.72
N VAL A 141 14.78 -17.99 7.85
CA VAL A 141 14.93 -19.45 7.84
C VAL A 141 14.85 -19.95 6.39
N GLU A 142 16.01 -20.25 5.81
CA GLU A 142 16.15 -21.01 4.56
C GLU A 142 16.46 -22.46 4.94
N SER A 143 15.60 -23.41 4.54
CA SER A 143 15.86 -24.83 4.83
C SER A 143 16.81 -25.49 3.83
N GLY A 144 17.26 -24.73 2.81
CA GLY A 144 18.15 -25.17 1.74
C GLY A 144 17.76 -24.58 0.40
N VAL A 145 18.42 -25.04 -0.66
CA VAL A 145 18.16 -24.67 -2.05
C VAL A 145 17.80 -25.94 -2.82
N ARG A 146 16.89 -25.83 -3.80
CA ARG A 146 16.59 -26.90 -4.75
C ARG A 146 16.68 -26.38 -6.18
N GLU A 147 17.11 -27.25 -7.09
CA GLU A 147 17.12 -26.97 -8.52
C GLU A 147 15.69 -27.10 -9.09
N VAL A 148 15.35 -26.22 -10.03
CA VAL A 148 14.14 -26.25 -10.83
C VAL A 148 14.54 -26.30 -12.29
N VAL A 149 14.18 -27.39 -12.96
CA VAL A 149 14.38 -27.56 -14.42
C VAL A 149 13.03 -27.43 -15.11
N LYS A 150 12.89 -26.43 -15.98
CA LYS A 150 11.63 -26.10 -16.65
C LYS A 150 11.91 -25.43 -18.00
N ASP A 151 11.23 -25.89 -19.05
CA ASP A 151 11.29 -25.32 -20.41
C ASP A 151 12.73 -25.17 -20.95
N GLY A 152 13.62 -26.13 -20.64
CA GLY A 152 15.03 -26.12 -21.05
C GLY A 152 15.93 -25.20 -20.22
N LEU A 153 15.39 -24.54 -19.19
CA LEU A 153 16.13 -23.69 -18.26
C LEU A 153 16.32 -24.42 -16.93
N SER A 154 17.42 -24.12 -16.24
CA SER A 154 17.66 -24.55 -14.86
C SER A 154 17.98 -23.33 -13.99
N TYR A 155 17.36 -23.25 -12.81
CA TYR A 155 17.65 -22.25 -11.79
C TYR A 155 17.39 -22.81 -10.39
N ASN A 156 18.03 -22.20 -9.41
CA ASN A 156 17.89 -22.57 -8.02
C ASN A 156 16.75 -21.79 -7.35
N THR A 157 16.05 -22.41 -6.39
CA THR A 157 15.06 -21.72 -5.56
C THR A 157 15.19 -22.13 -4.10
N TYR A 158 14.84 -21.22 -3.18
CA TYR A 158 14.85 -21.53 -1.76
C TYR A 158 13.78 -22.57 -1.39
N THR A 159 14.14 -23.47 -0.49
CA THR A 159 13.18 -24.24 0.30
C THR A 159 12.95 -23.55 1.63
N HIS A 160 11.72 -23.57 2.15
CA HIS A 160 11.38 -22.92 3.40
C HIS A 160 10.22 -23.60 4.13
N LYS A 161 10.11 -23.35 5.44
CA LYS A 161 9.05 -23.89 6.31
C LYS A 161 7.73 -23.09 6.26
N ARG A 162 7.73 -21.83 5.77
CA ARG A 162 6.52 -20.95 5.65
C ARG A 162 5.60 -21.30 4.47
N ALA A 163 5.12 -22.54 4.37
CA ALA A 163 4.39 -23.03 3.20
C ALA A 163 3.05 -22.31 2.94
N ARG A 164 2.40 -21.75 3.96
CA ARG A 164 1.10 -21.07 3.84
C ARG A 164 1.17 -19.63 3.33
N ILE A 165 2.37 -19.10 3.10
CA ILE A 165 2.59 -17.72 2.64
C ILE A 165 3.31 -17.76 1.29
N PRO A 166 2.58 -17.71 0.16
CA PRO A 166 3.19 -17.78 -1.17
C PRO A 166 4.26 -16.70 -1.38
N GLN A 167 4.06 -15.49 -0.84
CA GLN A 167 4.99 -14.37 -1.01
C GLN A 167 6.26 -14.46 -0.14
N TYR A 168 6.50 -15.56 0.58
CA TYR A 168 7.60 -15.64 1.55
C TYR A 168 8.99 -15.37 0.93
N THR A 169 9.18 -15.78 -0.32
CA THR A 169 10.41 -15.62 -1.11
C THR A 169 10.30 -14.57 -2.22
N SER A 170 9.20 -13.81 -2.26
CA SER A 170 9.06 -12.70 -3.21
C SER A 170 9.85 -11.46 -2.75
N ILE A 171 10.29 -10.64 -3.70
CA ILE A 171 10.79 -9.30 -3.43
C ILE A 171 9.75 -8.51 -2.61
N HIS A 172 10.22 -7.68 -1.69
CA HIS A 172 9.38 -6.80 -0.90
C HIS A 172 9.90 -5.37 -0.98
N GLY A 173 9.04 -4.46 -1.46
CA GLY A 173 9.16 -3.03 -1.24
C GLY A 173 8.15 -2.60 -0.18
N TYR A 174 8.47 -1.54 0.56
CA TYR A 174 7.60 -0.97 1.59
C TYR A 174 7.45 0.53 1.36
N GLN A 175 6.45 1.17 1.98
CA GLN A 175 6.28 2.62 1.96
C GLN A 175 6.78 3.24 3.26
N ALA A 176 7.16 4.52 3.21
CA ALA A 176 7.70 5.26 4.36
C ALA A 176 6.77 5.22 5.59
N LEU A 177 5.43 5.13 5.40
CA LEU A 177 4.49 4.95 6.51
C LEU A 177 4.85 3.79 7.45
N VAL A 178 5.45 2.72 6.92
CA VAL A 178 5.90 1.59 7.75
C VAL A 178 6.92 2.05 8.79
N MET A 179 7.87 2.92 8.42
CA MET A 179 8.87 3.48 9.34
C MET A 179 8.38 4.68 10.15
N GLU A 180 7.19 5.20 9.88
CA GLU A 180 6.46 6.09 10.80
C GLU A 180 5.77 5.30 11.93
N VAL A 181 5.29 4.09 11.62
CA VAL A 181 4.50 3.25 12.54
C VAL A 181 5.39 2.34 13.40
N LEU A 182 6.32 1.61 12.79
CA LEU A 182 7.08 0.58 13.51
C LEU A 182 7.91 1.13 14.69
N PRO A 183 8.57 2.29 14.60
CA PRO A 183 9.29 2.84 15.75
C PRO A 183 8.40 3.27 16.91
N GLN A 184 7.13 3.59 16.66
CA GLN A 184 6.18 3.86 17.75
C GLN A 184 5.83 2.57 18.49
N LEU A 185 5.67 1.46 17.76
CA LEU A 185 5.38 0.15 18.34
C LEU A 185 6.61 -0.50 19.00
N PHE A 186 7.79 -0.25 18.44
CA PHE A 186 9.07 -0.88 18.80
C PHE A 186 10.20 0.18 18.78
N PRO A 187 10.43 0.89 19.90
CA PRO A 187 11.38 2.00 19.95
C PRO A 187 12.81 1.64 19.51
N ASN A 188 13.24 0.39 19.71
CA ASN A 188 14.57 -0.10 19.34
C ASN A 188 14.64 -0.78 17.97
N ILE A 189 13.61 -0.69 17.11
CA ILE A 189 13.61 -1.39 15.82
C ILE A 189 14.80 -1.02 14.93
N ARG A 190 15.22 0.25 14.91
CA ARG A 190 16.36 0.71 14.11
C ARG A 190 17.68 0.07 14.57
N GLU A 191 17.82 -0.09 15.88
CA GLU A 191 18.96 -0.78 16.47
C GLU A 191 18.96 -2.26 16.10
N ARG A 192 17.83 -2.94 16.33
CA ARG A 192 17.66 -4.36 15.99
C ARG A 192 17.83 -4.64 14.49
N ALA A 193 17.37 -3.73 13.62
CA ALA A 193 17.58 -3.83 12.18
C ALA A 193 19.07 -3.75 11.84
N ARG A 194 19.81 -2.81 12.44
CA ARG A 194 21.26 -2.67 12.25
C ARG A 194 22.04 -3.90 12.76
N GLU A 195 21.69 -4.44 13.92
CA GLU A 195 22.27 -5.70 14.44
C GLU A 195 22.12 -6.85 13.44
N ARG A 196 20.97 -6.90 12.74
CA ARG A 196 20.65 -7.90 11.72
C ARG A 196 21.11 -7.52 10.32
N LYS A 197 21.89 -6.43 10.18
CA LYS A 197 22.36 -5.90 8.88
C LYS A 197 21.22 -5.68 7.88
N ILE A 198 20.07 -5.23 8.36
CA ILE A 198 18.92 -4.81 7.54
C ILE A 198 19.09 -3.31 7.24
N PRO A 199 19.22 -2.92 5.95
CA PRO A 199 19.31 -1.51 5.58
C PRO A 199 18.05 -0.73 5.98
N THR A 200 18.28 0.41 6.62
CA THR A 200 17.29 1.48 6.81
C THR A 200 17.90 2.75 6.23
N ALA A 201 17.18 3.41 5.34
CA ALA A 201 17.69 4.56 4.58
C ALA A 201 16.54 5.49 4.18
N ALA A 202 16.84 6.61 3.53
CA ALA A 202 15.81 7.47 2.94
C ALA A 202 14.87 6.64 2.03
N SER A 203 13.58 6.97 2.02
CA SER A 203 12.58 6.26 1.22
C SER A 203 12.63 6.62 -0.28
N ASP A 204 13.84 6.74 -0.82
CA ASP A 204 14.07 6.93 -2.25
C ASP A 204 14.14 5.57 -2.94
N MET A 205 13.12 5.29 -3.76
CA MET A 205 12.96 4.02 -4.47
C MET A 205 13.44 4.11 -5.93
N HIS A 206 14.05 5.23 -6.35
CA HIS A 206 14.43 5.49 -7.75
C HIS A 206 13.31 5.07 -8.73
N LEU A 207 12.08 5.53 -8.45
CA LEU A 207 10.89 5.04 -9.13
C LEU A 207 10.66 5.78 -10.45
N PHE A 208 10.76 5.07 -11.56
CA PHE A 208 10.43 5.52 -12.89
C PHE A 208 9.00 5.13 -13.25
N LEU A 209 8.13 6.13 -13.42
CA LEU A 209 6.77 5.98 -13.93
C LEU A 209 6.80 6.22 -15.44
N ASN A 210 6.68 5.14 -16.23
CA ASN A 210 6.85 5.20 -17.69
C ASN A 210 8.15 5.91 -18.13
N GLY A 211 9.28 5.61 -17.46
CA GLY A 211 10.59 6.15 -17.80
C GLY A 211 10.88 7.54 -17.22
N ARG A 212 9.95 8.10 -16.43
CA ARG A 212 10.11 9.41 -15.76
C ARG A 212 10.30 9.22 -14.28
N LEU A 213 11.35 9.82 -13.73
CA LEU A 213 11.64 9.68 -12.33
C LEU A 213 10.63 10.44 -11.46
N LEU A 214 10.03 9.72 -10.51
CA LEU A 214 9.36 10.31 -9.36
C LEU A 214 10.44 10.68 -8.33
N ARG A 215 10.96 11.90 -8.46
CA ARG A 215 12.09 12.39 -7.66
C ARG A 215 11.80 12.33 -6.16
N TYR A 216 12.80 11.87 -5.39
CA TYR A 216 12.76 12.02 -3.94
C TYR A 216 13.02 13.48 -3.52
N PRO A 217 12.21 14.01 -2.59
CA PRO A 217 12.15 15.42 -2.20
C PRO A 217 13.22 15.84 -1.19
N TYR A 218 14.51 15.63 -1.50
CA TYR A 218 15.64 15.92 -0.58
C TYR A 218 15.67 17.37 -0.08
N GLU A 219 15.38 18.34 -0.96
CA GLU A 219 15.42 19.76 -0.65
C GLU A 219 14.22 20.20 0.19
N GLU A 220 13.02 19.74 -0.13
CA GLU A 220 11.80 20.02 0.63
C GLU A 220 11.90 19.46 2.05
N VAL A 221 12.45 18.25 2.18
CA VAL A 221 12.75 17.62 3.46
C VAL A 221 13.74 18.49 4.25
N ALA A 222 14.85 18.88 3.65
CA ALA A 222 15.86 19.72 4.31
C ALA A 222 15.28 21.07 4.78
N LYS A 223 14.47 21.74 3.94
CA LYS A 223 13.80 22.99 4.27
C LYS A 223 12.73 22.83 5.36
N SER A 224 12.14 21.66 5.49
CA SER A 224 11.10 21.41 6.51
C SER A 224 11.67 21.35 7.94
N GLY A 225 12.98 21.14 8.09
CA GLY A 225 13.63 20.93 9.39
C GLY A 225 13.25 19.59 10.07
N LYS A 226 12.49 18.73 9.39
CA LYS A 226 12.11 17.40 9.89
C LYS A 226 13.08 16.34 9.37
N PRO A 227 13.24 15.22 10.10
CA PRO A 227 13.97 14.07 9.57
C PRO A 227 13.40 13.62 8.23
N ALA A 228 14.27 13.18 7.33
CA ALA A 228 13.87 12.56 6.08
C ALA A 228 13.05 11.31 6.35
N PRO A 229 11.88 11.11 5.70
CA PRO A 229 11.16 9.87 5.84
C PRO A 229 12.01 8.69 5.39
N GLU A 230 12.12 7.71 6.27
CA GLU A 230 12.94 6.53 6.05
C GLU A 230 12.10 5.37 5.53
N ASN A 231 12.79 4.35 5.03
CA ASN A 231 12.24 3.06 4.68
C ASN A 231 13.15 1.94 5.21
N ILE A 232 12.62 0.73 5.25
CA ILE A 232 13.36 -0.49 5.57
C ILE A 232 13.47 -1.34 4.32
N PHE A 233 14.65 -1.87 4.02
CA PHE A 233 14.89 -2.60 2.76
C PHE A 233 15.36 -4.01 3.07
N CYS A 234 14.44 -4.97 3.02
CA CYS A 234 14.73 -6.36 3.35
C CYS A 234 13.68 -7.31 2.81
N SER A 235 14.05 -8.59 2.76
CA SER A 235 13.10 -9.66 2.46
C SER A 235 12.00 -9.73 3.51
N ARG A 236 10.86 -10.33 3.13
CA ARG A 236 9.80 -10.68 4.09
C ARG A 236 10.33 -11.51 5.25
N ARG A 237 11.25 -12.43 4.97
CA ARG A 237 11.82 -13.38 5.93
C ARG A 237 12.56 -12.65 7.05
N ALA A 238 13.36 -11.66 6.67
CA ALA A 238 14.06 -10.79 7.62
C ALA A 238 13.09 -9.90 8.41
N LEU A 239 12.11 -9.27 7.76
CA LEU A 239 11.18 -8.39 8.47
C LEU A 239 10.23 -9.14 9.41
N GLU A 240 9.68 -10.28 8.98
CA GLU A 240 8.75 -11.08 9.79
C GLU A 240 9.46 -11.64 11.04
N SER A 241 10.70 -12.11 10.91
CA SER A 241 11.49 -12.57 12.06
C SER A 241 11.88 -11.43 13.01
N LEU A 242 12.23 -10.26 12.49
CA LEU A 242 12.52 -9.06 13.29
C LEU A 242 11.27 -8.58 14.05
N ILE A 243 10.12 -8.47 13.38
CA ILE A 243 8.87 -8.08 14.05
C ILE A 243 8.49 -9.13 15.10
N ARG A 244 8.64 -10.42 14.80
CA ARG A 244 8.34 -11.49 15.76
C ARG A 244 9.22 -11.40 17.01
N SER A 245 10.52 -11.16 16.86
CA SER A 245 11.41 -10.98 18.02
C SER A 245 11.01 -9.75 18.85
N LEU A 246 10.67 -8.66 18.18
CA LEU A 246 10.25 -7.41 18.82
C LEU A 246 8.90 -7.55 19.54
N VAL A 247 7.95 -8.34 19.01
CA VAL A 247 6.70 -8.66 19.71
C VAL A 247 6.99 -9.45 20.99
N LYS A 248 7.83 -10.49 20.94
CA LYS A 248 8.21 -11.25 22.14
C LYS A 248 8.89 -10.34 23.19
N GLU A 249 9.70 -9.39 22.74
CA GLU A 249 10.42 -8.45 23.61
C GLU A 249 9.50 -7.39 24.24
N HIS A 250 8.63 -6.74 23.46
CA HIS A 250 7.83 -5.58 23.91
C HIS A 250 6.41 -5.94 24.37
N ALA A 251 5.97 -7.18 24.18
CA ALA A 251 4.63 -7.63 24.53
C ALA A 251 4.67 -9.00 25.24
N PRO A 252 5.20 -9.07 26.48
CA PRO A 252 5.37 -10.33 27.22
C PRO A 252 4.06 -11.04 27.58
N ASN A 253 2.92 -10.34 27.47
CA ASN A 253 1.58 -10.90 27.69
C ASN A 253 0.93 -11.46 26.40
N VAL A 254 1.71 -11.64 25.34
CA VAL A 254 1.30 -12.35 24.11
C VAL A 254 1.65 -13.82 24.23
N GLU A 255 0.63 -14.66 24.20
CA GLU A 255 0.72 -16.12 24.15
C GLU A 255 0.64 -16.62 22.70
N TYR A 256 1.31 -17.74 22.42
CA TYR A 256 1.30 -18.38 21.11
C TYR A 256 0.71 -19.78 21.22
N VAL A 257 -0.25 -20.09 20.35
CA VAL A 257 -0.95 -21.38 20.30
C VAL A 257 -0.80 -21.98 18.91
N ASN A 258 -0.23 -23.19 18.82
CA ASN A 258 -0.17 -23.91 17.56
C ASN A 258 -1.54 -24.52 17.24
N GLY A 259 -2.24 -23.93 16.27
CA GLY A 259 -3.60 -24.34 16.00
C GLY A 259 -4.29 -23.58 14.87
N THR A 260 -5.56 -23.89 14.68
CA THR A 260 -6.44 -23.15 13.77
C THR A 260 -7.80 -22.97 14.43
N VAL A 261 -8.36 -21.76 14.34
CA VAL A 261 -9.75 -21.53 14.77
C VAL A 261 -10.69 -22.24 13.81
N ALA A 262 -11.45 -23.20 14.34
CA ALA A 262 -12.35 -24.05 13.60
C ALA A 262 -13.80 -23.52 13.60
N ASP A 263 -14.23 -22.86 14.69
CA ASP A 263 -15.58 -22.35 14.87
C ASP A 263 -15.66 -21.23 15.93
N LEU A 264 -16.78 -20.50 15.97
CA LEU A 264 -17.05 -19.42 16.93
C LEU A 264 -18.29 -19.72 17.77
N LYS A 265 -18.33 -19.21 19.01
CA LYS A 265 -19.51 -19.26 19.88
C LYS A 265 -19.99 -17.85 20.15
N LEU A 266 -21.26 -17.58 19.86
CA LEU A 266 -21.88 -16.29 20.10
C LEU A 266 -22.53 -16.25 21.49
N ASP A 267 -22.55 -15.05 22.07
CA ASP A 267 -23.54 -14.63 23.06
C ASP A 267 -24.62 -13.85 22.31
N GLU A 268 -25.74 -14.52 22.03
CA GLU A 268 -26.86 -13.95 21.26
C GLU A 268 -27.48 -12.72 21.95
N LYS A 269 -27.46 -12.66 23.28
CA LYS A 269 -28.03 -11.52 24.02
C LYS A 269 -27.19 -10.26 23.84
N ARG A 270 -25.87 -10.42 23.76
CA ARG A 270 -24.92 -9.31 23.62
C ARG A 270 -24.55 -9.00 22.18
N GLY A 271 -24.79 -9.93 21.24
CA GLY A 271 -24.33 -9.80 19.87
C GLY A 271 -22.81 -9.84 19.76
N THR A 272 -22.16 -10.66 20.59
CA THR A 272 -20.69 -10.76 20.69
C THR A 272 -20.22 -12.20 20.53
N ILE A 273 -18.99 -12.40 20.09
CA ILE A 273 -18.30 -13.68 20.19
C ILE A 273 -17.86 -13.85 21.65
N ARG A 274 -18.26 -14.96 22.30
CA ARG A 274 -17.85 -15.28 23.68
C ARG A 274 -16.65 -16.24 23.74
N ALA A 275 -16.47 -17.05 22.70
CA ALA A 275 -15.38 -18.01 22.61
C ALA A 275 -15.08 -18.45 21.17
N ALA A 276 -13.88 -18.97 20.96
CA ALA A 276 -13.46 -19.62 19.72
C ALA A 276 -13.11 -21.09 19.99
N SER A 277 -13.55 -21.99 19.11
CA SER A 277 -13.12 -23.40 19.11
C SER A 277 -11.82 -23.51 18.32
N VAL A 278 -10.72 -23.77 19.02
CA VAL A 278 -9.38 -23.89 18.45
C VAL A 278 -9.02 -25.36 18.30
N ARG A 279 -8.77 -25.80 17.06
CA ARG A 279 -8.15 -27.10 16.80
C ARG A 279 -6.66 -26.96 17.05
N LEU A 280 -6.18 -27.58 18.12
CA LEU A 280 -4.76 -27.61 18.45
C LEU A 280 -4.05 -28.62 17.54
N LEU A 281 -2.86 -28.24 17.09
CA LEU A 281 -2.01 -29.05 16.23
C LEU A 281 -0.81 -29.51 17.06
N GLY A 282 -0.60 -30.83 17.15
CA GLY A 282 0.36 -31.49 18.03
C GLY A 282 0.26 -33.00 17.87
N GLU A 283 0.91 -33.78 18.74
CA GLU A 283 0.90 -35.26 18.69
C GLU A 283 -0.53 -35.84 18.80
N GLU A 284 -1.38 -35.25 19.64
CA GLU A 284 -2.82 -35.54 19.69
C GLU A 284 -3.65 -34.29 19.36
N ALA A 285 -4.15 -34.25 18.12
CA ALA A 285 -5.01 -33.16 17.67
C ALA A 285 -6.36 -33.20 18.40
N HIS A 286 -6.61 -32.20 19.26
CA HIS A 286 -7.89 -32.03 19.96
C HIS A 286 -8.40 -30.60 19.82
N THR A 287 -9.69 -30.41 20.09
CA THR A 287 -10.33 -29.08 20.03
C THR A 287 -10.48 -28.52 21.44
N LYS A 288 -10.08 -27.27 21.63
CA LYS A 288 -10.21 -26.53 22.88
C LYS A 288 -11.06 -25.28 22.65
N GLU A 289 -12.05 -25.06 23.51
CA GLU A 289 -12.76 -23.78 23.56
C GLU A 289 -11.92 -22.76 24.35
N ILE A 290 -11.68 -21.59 23.77
CA ILE A 290 -10.97 -20.49 24.41
C ILE A 290 -11.93 -19.30 24.44
N ALA A 291 -12.27 -18.84 25.65
CA ALA A 291 -13.08 -17.64 25.85
C ALA A 291 -12.34 -16.39 25.34
N CYS A 292 -13.07 -15.45 24.75
CA CYS A 292 -12.49 -14.20 24.28
C CYS A 292 -13.47 -13.03 24.36
N ASP A 293 -12.91 -11.84 24.53
CA ASP A 293 -13.60 -10.57 24.52
C ASP A 293 -13.46 -9.84 23.19
N MET A 294 -12.49 -10.25 22.36
CA MET A 294 -12.33 -9.81 20.99
C MET A 294 -11.71 -10.92 20.14
N LEU A 295 -12.25 -11.13 18.95
CA LEU A 295 -11.67 -12.01 17.93
C LEU A 295 -11.19 -11.16 16.75
N VAL A 296 -9.95 -11.41 16.33
CA VAL A 296 -9.31 -10.69 15.24
C VAL A 296 -8.91 -11.65 14.13
N ASP A 297 -9.54 -11.53 12.96
CA ASP A 297 -9.18 -12.32 11.77
C ASP A 297 -7.95 -11.70 11.08
N CYS A 298 -6.82 -12.40 11.20
CA CYS A 298 -5.56 -12.12 10.50
C CYS A 298 -5.15 -13.32 9.64
N THR A 299 -6.11 -14.16 9.19
CA THR A 299 -5.85 -15.42 8.47
C THR A 299 -5.40 -15.22 7.01
N GLY A 300 -5.27 -13.96 6.60
CA GLY A 300 -4.76 -13.57 5.31
C GLY A 300 -5.64 -14.06 4.16
N ASN A 301 -5.02 -14.68 3.14
CA ASN A 301 -5.72 -15.13 1.92
C ASN A 301 -6.86 -16.13 2.19
N THR A 302 -6.86 -16.82 3.33
CA THR A 302 -7.95 -17.71 3.69
C THR A 302 -9.25 -16.97 3.99
N GLN A 303 -9.18 -15.71 4.44
CA GLN A 303 -10.33 -14.87 4.79
C GLN A 303 -11.35 -15.63 5.65
N ALA A 304 -10.83 -16.35 6.66
CA ALA A 304 -11.59 -17.37 7.39
C ALA A 304 -12.78 -16.79 8.17
N GLY A 305 -12.72 -15.50 8.53
CA GLY A 305 -13.80 -14.76 9.17
C GLY A 305 -15.13 -14.86 8.41
N LEU A 306 -15.10 -14.79 7.08
CA LEU A 306 -16.30 -14.96 6.25
C LEU A 306 -16.98 -16.30 6.50
N LYS A 307 -16.18 -17.38 6.54
CA LYS A 307 -16.68 -18.74 6.77
C LYS A 307 -17.19 -18.94 8.19
N TRP A 308 -16.46 -18.41 9.19
CA TRP A 308 -16.87 -18.55 10.57
C TRP A 308 -18.19 -17.83 10.84
N LEU A 309 -18.28 -16.56 10.43
CA LEU A 309 -19.45 -15.72 10.61
C LEU A 309 -20.67 -16.27 9.87
N ALA A 310 -20.53 -16.74 8.62
CA ALA A 310 -21.63 -17.31 7.85
C ALA A 310 -22.29 -18.53 8.53
N ARG A 311 -21.55 -19.27 9.37
CA ARG A 311 -22.08 -20.45 10.07
C ARG A 311 -22.77 -20.12 11.39
N VAL A 312 -22.39 -19.01 12.05
CA VAL A 312 -22.88 -18.67 13.40
C VAL A 312 -23.92 -17.56 13.38
N LEU A 313 -23.98 -16.76 12.32
CA LEU A 313 -24.97 -15.70 12.18
C LEU A 313 -26.32 -16.23 11.68
N PRO A 314 -27.44 -15.56 11.99
CA PRO A 314 -28.75 -15.88 11.43
C PRO A 314 -28.74 -15.87 9.90
N ALA A 315 -29.63 -16.67 9.27
CA ALA A 315 -29.64 -16.88 7.81
C ALA A 315 -29.66 -15.57 6.99
N ALA A 316 -30.49 -14.60 7.38
CA ALA A 316 -30.57 -13.30 6.69
C ALA A 316 -29.26 -12.50 6.77
N ALA A 317 -28.52 -12.58 7.89
CA ALA A 317 -27.22 -11.95 8.03
C ALA A 317 -26.14 -12.71 7.24
N ALA A 318 -26.19 -14.04 7.23
CA ALA A 318 -25.28 -14.88 6.44
C ALA A 318 -25.45 -14.63 4.92
N GLU A 319 -26.67 -14.42 4.44
CA GLU A 319 -26.95 -14.07 3.04
C GLU A 319 -26.33 -12.72 2.65
N ARG A 320 -26.45 -11.70 3.52
CA ARG A 320 -25.76 -10.41 3.31
C ARG A 320 -24.25 -10.59 3.25
N LEU A 321 -23.69 -11.37 4.18
CA LEU A 321 -22.25 -11.66 4.25
C LEU A 321 -21.73 -12.39 3.00
N ALA A 322 -22.53 -13.24 2.35
CA ALA A 322 -22.11 -13.95 1.15
C ALA A 322 -21.79 -13.02 -0.04
N ASN A 323 -22.28 -11.78 -0.02
CA ASN A 323 -22.20 -10.85 -1.15
C ASN A 323 -21.21 -9.68 -0.95
N ILE A 324 -20.45 -9.65 0.16
CA ILE A 324 -19.56 -8.53 0.47
C ILE A 324 -18.13 -8.68 -0.09
N ARG A 325 -17.81 -9.80 -0.75
CA ARG A 325 -16.48 -10.05 -1.29
C ARG A 325 -16.41 -9.65 -2.77
N GLN A 326 -15.59 -8.65 -3.07
CA GLN A 326 -15.21 -8.27 -4.42
C GLN A 326 -13.89 -8.95 -4.82
N GLU A 327 -13.76 -9.32 -6.08
CA GLU A 327 -12.56 -9.97 -6.63
C GLU A 327 -12.34 -9.57 -8.09
N TYR A 328 -11.07 -9.44 -8.47
CA TYR A 328 -10.64 -9.24 -9.86
C TYR A 328 -9.32 -9.99 -10.09
N ASP A 329 -9.02 -10.33 -11.35
CA ASP A 329 -7.78 -11.02 -11.74
C ASP A 329 -6.88 -10.05 -12.50
N PRO A 330 -5.78 -9.53 -11.93
CA PRO A 330 -4.84 -8.67 -12.66
C PRO A 330 -3.96 -9.44 -13.65
N ASN A 331 -3.99 -10.78 -13.63
CA ASN A 331 -3.10 -11.66 -14.39
C ASN A 331 -1.61 -11.23 -14.29
N ILE A 332 -1.12 -11.05 -13.07
CA ILE A 332 0.27 -10.65 -12.83
C ILE A 332 1.15 -11.88 -12.65
N ASN A 333 2.33 -11.86 -13.24
CA ASN A 333 3.40 -12.82 -12.99
C ASN A 333 4.75 -12.11 -12.88
N TYR A 334 5.58 -12.52 -11.93
CA TYR A 334 6.93 -11.97 -11.78
C TYR A 334 7.87 -12.97 -11.13
N SER A 335 9.14 -12.85 -11.45
CA SER A 335 10.21 -13.57 -10.80
C SER A 335 10.90 -12.65 -9.79
N THR A 336 11.44 -13.23 -8.74
CA THR A 336 12.35 -12.58 -7.80
C THR A 336 13.65 -13.33 -7.85
N MET A 337 14.73 -12.66 -8.21
CA MET A 337 16.09 -13.19 -8.18
C MET A 337 16.88 -12.53 -7.06
N GLU A 338 17.61 -13.35 -6.30
CA GLU A 338 18.46 -12.91 -5.21
C GLU A 338 19.90 -13.42 -5.39
N TRP A 339 20.86 -12.55 -5.10
CA TRP A 339 22.29 -12.85 -5.11
C TRP A 339 22.93 -12.51 -3.76
N PRO A 340 23.99 -13.23 -3.34
CA PRO A 340 24.91 -12.68 -2.34
C PRO A 340 25.60 -11.42 -2.89
N ALA A 341 26.17 -10.59 -2.02
CA ALA A 341 27.00 -9.48 -2.46
C ALA A 341 28.29 -10.01 -3.13
N PRO A 342 28.63 -9.57 -4.36
CA PRO A 342 29.94 -9.85 -4.94
C PRO A 342 31.11 -9.32 -4.08
N PRO A 343 32.32 -9.88 -4.20
CA PRO A 343 33.52 -9.30 -3.61
C PRO A 343 33.74 -7.85 -4.06
N ARG A 344 34.11 -6.96 -3.13
CA ARG A 344 34.36 -5.53 -3.39
C ARG A 344 33.19 -4.81 -4.10
N PHE A 345 31.96 -5.32 -3.96
CA PHE A 345 30.78 -4.79 -4.67
C PHE A 345 30.59 -3.29 -4.46
N ASP A 346 30.68 -2.80 -3.21
CA ASP A 346 30.54 -1.37 -2.90
C ASP A 346 31.66 -0.51 -3.53
N GLU A 347 32.87 -1.02 -3.68
CA GLU A 347 33.95 -0.29 -4.36
C GLU A 347 33.69 -0.20 -5.86
N ASN A 348 33.12 -1.25 -6.45
CA ASN A 348 32.78 -1.28 -7.88
C ASN A 348 31.52 -0.45 -8.18
N LEU A 349 30.52 -0.48 -7.32
CA LEU A 349 29.32 0.38 -7.42
C LEU A 349 29.67 1.87 -7.45
N ARG A 350 30.66 2.32 -6.65
CA ARG A 350 31.13 3.72 -6.65
C ARG A 350 31.70 4.18 -8.00
N LYS A 351 32.16 3.25 -8.83
CA LYS A 351 32.74 3.55 -10.15
C LYS A 351 31.67 3.73 -11.22
N ILE A 352 30.50 3.11 -11.04
CA ILE A 352 29.37 3.22 -11.96
C ILE A 352 28.86 4.67 -11.98
N ASP A 353 28.55 5.17 -13.18
CA ASP A 353 27.93 6.47 -13.35
C ASP A 353 26.41 6.32 -13.36
N ALA A 354 25.78 6.67 -12.24
CA ALA A 354 24.33 6.73 -12.11
C ALA A 354 23.76 8.14 -12.39
N GLY A 355 24.60 9.11 -12.75
CA GLY A 355 24.21 10.50 -12.92
C GLY A 355 24.20 11.31 -11.62
N PHE A 356 23.36 12.34 -11.59
CA PHE A 356 23.35 13.36 -10.53
C PHE A 356 21.96 13.49 -9.93
N ARG A 357 21.91 13.73 -8.62
CA ARG A 357 20.70 14.17 -7.92
C ARG A 357 20.81 15.60 -7.42
N ILE A 358 19.68 16.23 -7.16
CA ILE A 358 19.66 17.56 -6.54
C ILE A 358 19.59 17.42 -5.02
N SER A 359 20.66 17.88 -4.35
CA SER A 359 20.84 17.80 -2.90
C SER A 359 19.98 18.79 -2.12
N ALA A 360 20.04 18.67 -0.80
CA ALA A 360 19.35 19.52 0.16
C ALA A 360 19.58 21.03 -0.03
N ASP A 361 20.78 21.41 -0.48
CA ASP A 361 21.19 22.80 -0.76
C ASP A 361 20.86 23.26 -2.18
N GLY A 362 20.21 22.41 -2.98
CA GLY A 362 19.86 22.67 -4.38
C GLY A 362 21.01 22.44 -5.37
N SER A 363 22.18 22.00 -4.92
CA SER A 363 23.31 21.70 -5.79
C SER A 363 23.20 20.30 -6.42
N PRO A 364 23.69 20.09 -7.66
CA PRO A 364 23.84 18.77 -8.23
C PRO A 364 24.93 17.96 -7.51
N GLN A 365 24.59 16.76 -7.04
CA GLN A 365 25.49 15.82 -6.41
C GLN A 365 25.49 14.49 -7.16
N ARG A 366 26.69 13.97 -7.48
CA ARG A 366 26.82 12.64 -8.08
C ARG A 366 26.19 11.59 -7.18
N VAL A 367 25.41 10.68 -7.76
CA VAL A 367 24.81 9.56 -7.02
C VAL A 367 25.89 8.52 -6.76
N ASP A 368 26.05 8.16 -5.49
CA ASP A 368 26.94 7.10 -5.01
C ASP A 368 26.08 5.84 -4.78
N LEU A 369 26.01 4.96 -5.78
CA LEU A 369 25.21 3.73 -5.71
C LEU A 369 25.59 2.85 -4.53
N ALA A 370 26.81 2.93 -4.00
CA ALA A 370 27.20 2.14 -2.84
C ALA A 370 26.43 2.57 -1.57
N LYS A 371 25.91 3.80 -1.52
CA LYS A 371 25.10 4.32 -0.41
C LYS A 371 23.60 4.12 -0.59
N GLU A 372 23.15 3.69 -1.77
CA GLU A 372 21.74 3.49 -2.05
C GLU A 372 21.27 2.13 -1.52
N ALA A 373 20.10 2.14 -0.88
CA ALA A 373 19.42 0.92 -0.47
C ALA A 373 18.55 0.34 -1.58
N TRP A 374 18.08 1.19 -2.51
CA TRP A 374 17.34 0.78 -3.70
C TRP A 374 18.01 1.33 -4.95
N PHE A 375 18.16 0.51 -5.98
CA PHE A 375 18.90 0.91 -7.18
C PHE A 375 17.98 1.37 -8.29
N PHE A 376 16.85 0.67 -8.46
CA PHE A 376 15.98 0.86 -9.61
C PHE A 376 14.56 0.40 -9.33
N GLY A 377 13.58 1.19 -9.73
CA GLY A 377 12.19 0.75 -9.82
C GLY A 377 11.55 1.28 -11.08
N TYR A 378 10.91 0.42 -11.87
CA TYR A 378 10.11 0.81 -13.00
C TYR A 378 8.70 0.26 -12.86
N GLY A 379 7.73 1.17 -12.91
CA GLY A 379 6.32 0.85 -13.04
C GLY A 379 5.77 1.38 -14.35
N PRO A 380 5.17 0.53 -15.21
CA PRO A 380 4.45 1.04 -16.37
C PRO A 380 3.21 1.82 -15.94
N THR A 381 2.76 2.70 -16.83
CA THR A 381 1.42 3.28 -16.80
C THR A 381 0.61 2.65 -17.93
N ALA A 382 -0.69 2.45 -17.77
CA ALA A 382 -1.53 1.86 -18.83
C ALA A 382 -1.36 2.53 -20.21
N ALA A 383 -1.05 3.84 -20.24
CA ALA A 383 -0.82 4.59 -21.47
C ALA A 383 0.46 4.20 -22.24
N SER A 384 1.42 3.50 -21.61
CA SER A 384 2.68 3.14 -22.27
C SER A 384 2.55 1.93 -23.19
N GLY A 385 1.51 1.11 -23.02
CA GLY A 385 1.36 -0.17 -23.72
C GLY A 385 2.44 -1.20 -23.38
N ASP A 386 3.29 -0.92 -22.37
CA ASP A 386 4.22 -1.89 -21.81
C ASP A 386 3.62 -2.49 -20.54
N PHE A 387 3.67 -3.80 -20.46
CA PHE A 387 3.10 -4.58 -19.37
C PHE A 387 4.16 -4.98 -18.34
N ARG A 388 5.43 -4.67 -18.59
CA ARG A 388 6.57 -5.16 -17.80
C ARG A 388 6.97 -4.18 -16.71
N MET A 389 7.47 -4.70 -15.60
CA MET A 389 7.98 -4.00 -14.43
C MET A 389 9.32 -4.60 -13.99
N ILE A 390 10.20 -3.77 -13.47
CA ILE A 390 11.48 -4.19 -12.89
C ILE A 390 11.72 -3.42 -11.59
N PHE A 391 12.13 -4.11 -10.55
CA PHE A 391 12.45 -3.51 -9.26
C PHE A 391 13.68 -4.16 -8.67
N GLY A 392 14.55 -3.41 -7.99
CA GLY A 392 15.66 -4.02 -7.28
C GLY A 392 16.54 -3.08 -6.48
N GLY A 393 17.26 -3.68 -5.56
CA GLY A 393 18.02 -2.99 -4.54
C GLY A 393 18.77 -3.95 -3.62
N ARG A 394 19.17 -3.43 -2.46
CA ARG A 394 19.80 -4.21 -1.39
C ARG A 394 18.76 -4.88 -0.52
N ARG A 395 19.14 -6.02 0.04
CA ARG A 395 18.46 -6.70 1.14
C ARG A 395 19.44 -6.90 2.30
N GLU A 396 18.97 -7.56 3.35
CA GLU A 396 19.74 -7.90 4.53
C GLU A 396 21.08 -8.58 4.22
N ASN A 397 22.07 -8.40 5.08
CA ASN A 397 23.43 -8.95 4.94
C ASN A 397 24.17 -8.52 3.66
N GLY A 398 23.73 -7.43 3.02
CA GLY A 398 24.33 -6.92 1.78
C GLY A 398 23.88 -7.65 0.52
N GLY A 399 23.00 -8.65 0.61
CA GLY A 399 22.46 -9.36 -0.54
C GLY A 399 21.76 -8.42 -1.51
N ILE A 400 21.68 -8.83 -2.77
CA ILE A 400 21.08 -8.06 -3.86
C ILE A 400 19.83 -8.77 -4.35
N VAL A 401 18.79 -8.01 -4.68
CA VAL A 401 17.52 -8.56 -5.18
C VAL A 401 17.04 -7.75 -6.38
N PHE A 402 16.59 -8.47 -7.42
CA PHE A 402 15.84 -7.91 -8.53
C PHE A 402 14.58 -8.72 -8.78
N ALA A 403 13.56 -8.08 -9.30
CA ALA A 403 12.36 -8.72 -9.80
C ALA A 403 12.05 -8.21 -11.20
N GLY A 404 11.59 -9.12 -12.06
CA GLY A 404 11.13 -8.85 -13.41
C GLY A 404 9.81 -9.57 -13.67
N GLY A 405 8.88 -8.91 -14.34
CA GLY A 405 7.56 -9.48 -14.61
C GLY A 405 6.56 -8.40 -14.97
N GLY A 406 5.27 -8.61 -14.72
CA GLY A 406 4.25 -7.69 -15.18
C GLY A 406 2.87 -8.30 -15.36
N TRP A 407 2.03 -7.62 -16.12
CA TRP A 407 0.71 -8.09 -16.52
C TRP A 407 0.85 -9.02 -17.72
N ASP A 408 0.56 -10.30 -17.55
CA ASP A 408 0.67 -11.33 -18.60
C ASP A 408 2.00 -11.25 -19.39
N SER A 409 3.10 -10.99 -18.68
CA SER A 409 4.40 -10.76 -19.29
C SER A 409 5.23 -12.03 -19.35
N ASP A 410 6.37 -11.97 -20.06
CA ASP A 410 7.42 -12.97 -19.88
C ASP A 410 7.91 -12.99 -18.42
N LEU A 411 8.45 -14.13 -18.01
CA LEU A 411 8.89 -14.38 -16.65
C LEU A 411 10.40 -14.70 -16.67
N PRO A 412 11.28 -13.70 -16.52
CA PRO A 412 12.72 -13.93 -16.61
C PRO A 412 13.20 -14.70 -15.38
N VAL A 413 13.64 -15.94 -15.54
CA VAL A 413 14.09 -16.79 -14.42
C VAL A 413 15.61 -16.89 -14.28
N THR A 414 16.36 -16.30 -15.22
CA THR A 414 17.82 -16.16 -15.17
C THR A 414 18.25 -14.70 -15.30
N SER A 415 19.49 -14.40 -14.89
CA SER A 415 20.12 -13.08 -15.04
C SER A 415 20.14 -12.59 -16.49
N GLU A 416 20.48 -13.48 -17.44
CA GLU A 416 20.48 -13.20 -18.88
C GLU A 416 19.07 -12.87 -19.37
N GLN A 417 18.06 -13.66 -19.00
CA GLN A 417 16.68 -13.37 -19.35
C GLN A 417 16.21 -12.03 -18.76
N LEU A 418 16.62 -11.70 -17.53
CA LEU A 418 16.30 -10.40 -16.93
C LEU A 418 16.92 -9.24 -17.71
N ARG A 419 18.16 -9.41 -18.19
CA ARG A 419 18.86 -8.43 -19.03
C ARG A 419 18.12 -8.20 -20.34
N VAL A 420 17.78 -9.27 -21.06
CA VAL A 420 17.00 -9.20 -22.31
C VAL A 420 15.63 -8.57 -22.07
N PHE A 421 14.97 -8.97 -20.97
CA PHE A 421 13.68 -8.45 -20.56
C PHE A 421 13.74 -6.93 -20.33
N ALA A 422 14.77 -6.43 -19.63
CA ALA A 422 15.00 -5.01 -19.38
C ALA A 422 15.30 -4.23 -20.66
N GLN A 423 16.12 -4.77 -21.56
CA GLN A 423 16.44 -4.14 -22.85
C GLN A 423 15.20 -3.99 -23.74
N ALA A 424 14.30 -4.96 -23.69
CA ALA A 424 13.10 -4.96 -24.51
C ALA A 424 12.01 -4.00 -24.00
N MET A 425 12.15 -3.40 -22.81
CA MET A 425 11.16 -2.50 -22.22
C MET A 425 10.91 -1.25 -23.07
N LYS A 426 9.65 -0.93 -23.29
CA LYS A 426 9.13 0.20 -24.08
C LYS A 426 8.66 1.29 -23.11
N GLN A 427 9.54 2.25 -22.90
CA GLN A 427 9.35 3.34 -21.94
C GLN A 427 9.55 4.69 -22.66
N ASP A 428 9.11 5.81 -22.07
CA ASP A 428 9.43 7.15 -22.63
C ASP A 428 10.96 7.38 -22.72
N ARG A 429 11.72 6.73 -21.82
CA ARG A 429 13.19 6.71 -21.81
C ARG A 429 13.68 5.30 -21.44
N PRO A 430 14.72 4.77 -22.10
CA PRO A 430 15.17 3.38 -21.91
C PRO A 430 15.67 3.12 -20.48
N VAL A 431 15.66 1.84 -20.07
CA VAL A 431 16.26 1.46 -18.78
C VAL A 431 17.70 2.03 -18.67
N PRO A 432 18.03 2.77 -17.60
CA PRO A 432 19.32 3.44 -17.46
C PRO A 432 20.50 2.47 -17.57
N LYS A 433 21.60 2.94 -18.18
CA LYS A 433 22.82 2.13 -18.37
C LYS A 433 23.33 1.51 -17.06
N TYR A 434 23.28 2.26 -15.96
CA TYR A 434 23.78 1.79 -14.66
C TYR A 434 23.06 0.54 -14.16
N PHE A 435 21.81 0.27 -14.58
CA PHE A 435 21.12 -0.98 -14.27
C PHE A 435 21.89 -2.17 -14.85
N PHE A 436 22.29 -2.08 -16.12
CA PHE A 436 23.07 -3.12 -16.79
C PHE A 436 24.48 -3.24 -16.20
N ASP A 437 25.10 -2.12 -15.84
CA ASP A 437 26.40 -2.13 -15.17
C ASP A 437 26.35 -2.84 -13.80
N ILE A 438 25.23 -2.72 -13.06
CA ILE A 438 25.00 -3.49 -11.83
C ILE A 438 24.85 -4.98 -12.16
N MET A 439 24.10 -5.33 -13.21
CA MET A 439 23.94 -6.73 -13.64
C MET A 439 25.29 -7.35 -14.01
N ASP A 440 26.18 -6.61 -14.68
CA ASP A 440 27.54 -7.08 -15.02
C ASP A 440 28.36 -7.41 -13.75
N LEU A 441 28.19 -6.64 -12.66
CA LEU A 441 28.84 -6.94 -11.38
C LEU A 441 28.30 -8.20 -10.70
N LEU A 442 27.05 -8.59 -10.98
CA LEU A 442 26.44 -9.78 -10.38
C LEU A 442 26.87 -11.08 -11.08
N GLU A 443 27.42 -11.00 -12.29
CA GLU A 443 27.88 -12.17 -13.05
C GLU A 443 28.94 -13.00 -12.30
N GLU A 444 29.76 -12.36 -11.44
CA GLU A 444 30.78 -13.03 -10.61
C GLU A 444 30.18 -14.02 -9.60
N VAL A 445 28.91 -13.84 -9.22
CA VAL A 445 28.21 -14.67 -8.22
C VAL A 445 26.89 -15.24 -8.73
N ASP A 446 26.70 -15.26 -10.05
CA ASP A 446 25.44 -15.67 -10.67
C ASP A 446 25.17 -17.18 -10.50
N ASP A 447 26.22 -17.98 -10.33
CA ASP A 447 26.14 -19.39 -9.95
C ASP A 447 25.43 -19.62 -8.61
N LYS A 448 25.40 -18.59 -7.76
CA LYS A 448 24.76 -18.58 -6.43
C LYS A 448 23.40 -17.89 -6.44
N ALA A 449 22.93 -17.44 -7.60
CA ALA A 449 21.63 -16.83 -7.72
C ALA A 449 20.53 -17.83 -7.36
N VAL A 450 19.47 -17.33 -6.73
CA VAL A 450 18.22 -18.06 -6.61
C VAL A 450 17.08 -17.26 -7.22
N CYS A 451 16.08 -17.95 -7.74
CA CYS A 451 14.90 -17.38 -8.36
C CYS A 451 13.62 -17.96 -7.75
N TYR A 452 12.61 -17.12 -7.60
CA TYR A 452 11.26 -17.49 -7.19
C TYR A 452 10.24 -16.93 -8.16
N GLU A 453 9.36 -17.78 -8.67
CA GLU A 453 8.25 -17.38 -9.54
C GLU A 453 6.97 -17.13 -8.74
N ALA A 454 6.31 -16.02 -9.02
CA ALA A 454 5.02 -15.67 -8.46
C ALA A 454 3.97 -15.50 -9.57
N LYS A 455 2.78 -16.02 -9.34
CA LYS A 455 1.60 -15.79 -10.18
C LYS A 455 0.43 -15.30 -9.32
N ILE A 456 -0.12 -14.16 -9.66
CA ILE A 456 -1.20 -13.49 -8.92
C ILE A 456 -2.42 -13.42 -9.81
N ARG A 457 -3.34 -14.36 -9.58
CA ARG A 457 -4.57 -14.54 -10.36
C ARG A 457 -5.84 -14.01 -9.68
N SER A 458 -5.68 -13.38 -8.51
CA SER A 458 -6.80 -12.97 -7.69
C SER A 458 -6.36 -11.91 -6.68
N CYS A 459 -6.97 -10.73 -6.80
CA CYS A 459 -6.98 -9.68 -5.80
C CYS A 459 -8.42 -9.52 -5.30
N SER A 460 -8.60 -9.27 -4.01
CA SER A 460 -9.95 -9.26 -3.41
C SER A 460 -10.08 -8.24 -2.29
N ARG A 461 -11.31 -7.84 -2.01
CA ARG A 461 -11.64 -7.01 -0.85
C ARG A 461 -12.96 -7.48 -0.24
N VAL A 462 -12.99 -7.53 1.08
CA VAL A 462 -14.16 -7.87 1.89
C VAL A 462 -14.74 -6.58 2.48
N LEU A 463 -15.96 -6.24 2.08
CA LEU A 463 -16.65 -4.98 2.42
C LEU A 463 -17.39 -5.09 3.76
N TYR A 464 -16.69 -5.43 4.85
CA TYR A 464 -17.29 -5.58 6.19
C TYR A 464 -18.05 -4.33 6.66
N GLU A 465 -17.65 -3.13 6.20
CA GLU A 465 -18.31 -1.86 6.50
C GLU A 465 -19.78 -1.80 6.03
N THR A 466 -20.18 -2.62 5.06
CA THR A 466 -21.55 -2.66 4.51
C THR A 466 -22.50 -3.55 5.32
N VAL A 467 -21.95 -4.34 6.24
CA VAL A 467 -22.70 -5.30 7.08
C VAL A 467 -22.37 -5.17 8.56
N GLY A 468 -21.71 -4.08 8.98
CA GLY A 468 -21.26 -3.88 10.36
C GLY A 468 -22.39 -3.90 11.40
N ASP A 469 -23.65 -3.72 10.99
CA ASP A 469 -24.85 -3.82 11.82
C ASP A 469 -25.24 -5.26 12.20
N VAL A 470 -24.80 -6.26 11.42
CA VAL A 470 -25.08 -7.69 11.70
C VAL A 470 -23.85 -8.47 12.15
N LEU A 471 -22.67 -7.85 12.17
CA LEU A 471 -21.45 -8.48 12.67
C LEU A 471 -21.43 -8.44 14.21
N PRO A 472 -20.81 -9.45 14.87
CA PRO A 472 -20.57 -9.37 16.30
C PRO A 472 -19.73 -8.14 16.63
N SER A 473 -20.11 -7.38 17.66
CA SER A 473 -19.51 -6.06 17.93
C SER A 473 -18.02 -6.15 18.25
N ASN A 474 -17.54 -7.31 18.71
CA ASN A 474 -16.15 -7.59 19.07
C ASN A 474 -15.39 -8.43 18.04
N PHE A 475 -15.90 -8.53 16.81
CA PHE A 475 -15.18 -9.08 15.66
C PHE A 475 -14.51 -7.97 14.86
N VAL A 476 -13.23 -8.15 14.54
CA VAL A 476 -12.50 -7.30 13.58
C VAL A 476 -11.62 -8.15 12.66
N ALA A 477 -11.22 -7.61 11.51
CA ALA A 477 -10.35 -8.30 10.56
C ALA A 477 -9.28 -7.34 10.00
N LEU A 478 -8.06 -7.83 9.75
CA LEU A 478 -6.93 -7.02 9.25
C LEU A 478 -6.06 -7.79 8.23
N GLY A 479 -5.25 -7.05 7.46
CA GLY A 479 -4.29 -7.64 6.53
C GLY A 479 -4.96 -8.20 5.27
N ASP A 480 -4.49 -9.35 4.75
CA ASP A 480 -5.14 -9.97 3.57
C ASP A 480 -6.53 -10.55 3.89
N ALA A 481 -6.89 -10.68 5.18
CA ALA A 481 -8.23 -11.08 5.60
C ALA A 481 -9.30 -10.05 5.20
N THR A 482 -8.93 -8.78 5.03
CA THR A 482 -9.84 -7.73 4.53
C THR A 482 -9.59 -7.38 3.07
N MET A 483 -8.34 -7.43 2.59
CA MET A 483 -8.00 -6.94 1.26
C MET A 483 -6.72 -7.57 0.73
N ARG A 484 -6.78 -8.39 -0.32
CA ARG A 484 -5.61 -8.91 -1.04
C ARG A 484 -5.33 -8.03 -2.26
N LEU A 485 -4.13 -7.48 -2.33
CA LEU A 485 -3.72 -6.50 -3.36
C LEU A 485 -2.75 -7.10 -4.38
N ASN A 486 -2.62 -6.41 -5.51
CA ASN A 486 -1.55 -6.65 -6.46
C ASN A 486 -0.20 -6.32 -5.78
N PRO A 487 0.72 -7.29 -5.65
CA PRO A 487 1.97 -7.09 -4.92
C PRO A 487 2.92 -6.09 -5.59
N ARG A 488 2.70 -5.72 -6.86
CA ARG A 488 3.44 -4.63 -7.54
C ARG A 488 3.53 -3.38 -6.66
N ALA A 489 2.45 -3.04 -5.96
CA ALA A 489 2.39 -1.80 -5.21
C ALA A 489 3.22 -1.83 -3.90
N GLY A 490 3.66 -3.00 -3.41
CA GLY A 490 4.38 -3.11 -2.14
C GLY A 490 3.56 -2.78 -0.88
N GLU A 491 2.23 -2.66 -1.00
CA GLU A 491 1.37 -2.09 0.05
C GLU A 491 0.98 -3.07 1.17
N GLY A 492 1.46 -4.32 1.12
CA GLY A 492 1.03 -5.41 2.00
C GLY A 492 1.23 -5.12 3.50
N VAL A 493 2.42 -4.64 3.88
CA VAL A 493 2.70 -4.25 5.28
C VAL A 493 2.11 -2.89 5.60
N THR A 494 2.10 -1.97 4.64
CA THR A 494 1.51 -0.62 4.79
C THR A 494 0.04 -0.69 5.19
N LYS A 495 -0.78 -1.51 4.53
CA LYS A 495 -2.17 -1.70 4.96
C LYS A 495 -2.29 -2.38 6.33
N CYS A 496 -1.34 -3.22 6.74
CA CYS A 496 -1.31 -3.79 8.08
C CYS A 496 -1.06 -2.69 9.10
N SER A 497 -0.08 -1.81 8.86
CA SER A 497 0.22 -0.63 9.67
C SER A 497 -1.00 0.29 9.78
N MET A 498 -1.70 0.57 8.67
CA MET A 498 -2.93 1.35 8.68
C MET A 498 -4.02 0.69 9.50
N GLY A 499 -4.16 -0.62 9.37
CA GLY A 499 -5.13 -1.42 10.08
C GLY A 499 -4.93 -1.39 11.60
N VAL A 500 -3.72 -1.69 12.08
CA VAL A 500 -3.43 -1.74 13.52
C VAL A 500 -3.46 -0.35 14.16
N THR A 501 -3.07 0.68 13.41
CA THR A 501 -3.19 2.07 13.88
C THR A 501 -4.65 2.49 14.00
N THR A 502 -5.49 2.03 13.08
CA THR A 502 -6.95 2.25 13.16
C THR A 502 -7.54 1.51 14.36
N LEU A 503 -7.12 0.27 14.61
CA LEU A 503 -7.57 -0.51 15.76
C LEU A 503 -7.20 0.17 17.08
N ASP A 504 -5.94 0.63 17.24
CA ASP A 504 -5.49 1.39 18.42
C ASP A 504 -6.36 2.63 18.65
N GLY A 505 -6.56 3.44 17.61
CA GLY A 505 -7.37 4.66 17.71
C GLY A 505 -8.82 4.39 18.10
N VAL A 506 -9.43 3.30 17.63
CA VAL A 506 -10.81 2.92 18.01
C VAL A 506 -10.84 2.39 19.44
N LEU A 507 -9.89 1.54 19.85
CA LEU A 507 -9.79 1.02 21.23
C LEU A 507 -9.63 2.13 22.27
N ARG A 508 -8.93 3.22 21.92
CA ARG A 508 -8.79 4.40 22.79
C ARG A 508 -10.05 5.25 22.89
N ARG A 509 -10.81 5.38 21.79
CA ARG A 509 -12.03 6.21 21.74
C ARG A 509 -13.24 5.52 22.39
N HIS A 510 -13.30 4.18 22.34
CA HIS A 510 -14.36 3.41 22.97
C HIS A 510 -13.96 2.98 24.38
N ALA A 511 -14.44 3.69 25.41
CA ALA A 511 -14.12 3.40 26.81
C ALA A 511 -14.46 1.95 27.22
N ARG A 512 -15.59 1.42 26.74
CA ARG A 512 -16.00 0.01 26.95
C ARG A 512 -15.32 -0.99 25.99
N GLY A 513 -14.47 -0.50 25.09
CA GLY A 513 -13.75 -1.33 24.12
C GLY A 513 -14.69 -2.17 23.25
N PRO A 514 -14.33 -3.43 22.97
CA PRO A 514 -15.13 -4.35 22.14
C PRO A 514 -16.54 -4.67 22.67
N GLN A 515 -16.80 -4.38 23.94
CA GLN A 515 -18.13 -4.55 24.56
C GLN A 515 -19.10 -3.40 24.21
N ASP A 516 -18.63 -2.36 23.52
CA ASP A 516 -19.51 -1.37 22.90
C ASP A 516 -20.14 -1.96 21.63
N ALA A 517 -21.47 -1.95 21.54
CA ALA A 517 -22.23 -2.45 20.40
C ALA A 517 -21.81 -1.84 19.06
N LYS A 518 -21.22 -0.63 19.06
CA LYS A 518 -20.77 0.05 17.84
C LYS A 518 -19.28 -0.15 17.54
N PHE A 519 -18.53 -0.89 18.36
CA PHE A 519 -17.08 -1.00 18.23
C PHE A 519 -16.65 -1.54 16.85
N GLY A 520 -17.05 -2.76 16.49
CA GLY A 520 -16.69 -3.39 15.22
C GLY A 520 -17.16 -2.60 14.01
N ALA A 521 -18.42 -2.12 14.02
CA ALA A 521 -18.95 -1.28 12.95
C ALA A 521 -18.15 0.03 12.77
N THR A 522 -17.75 0.67 13.87
CA THR A 522 -16.92 1.89 13.84
C THR A 522 -15.53 1.58 13.29
N PHE A 523 -14.92 0.47 13.71
CA PHE A 523 -13.64 0.01 13.19
C PHE A 523 -13.69 -0.23 11.68
N PHE A 524 -14.63 -1.02 11.17
CA PHE A 524 -14.72 -1.32 9.75
C PHE A 524 -15.01 -0.09 8.90
N LYS A 525 -15.91 0.80 9.36
CA LYS A 525 -16.18 2.06 8.66
C LYS A 525 -14.94 2.96 8.56
N LEU A 526 -14.18 3.09 9.64
CA LEU A 526 -12.97 3.90 9.66
C LEU A 526 -11.83 3.25 8.85
N LEU A 527 -11.68 1.92 8.96
CA LEU A 527 -10.70 1.16 8.18
C LEU A 527 -10.97 1.29 6.68
N ALA A 528 -12.22 1.15 6.25
CA ALA A 528 -12.64 1.32 4.86
C ALA A 528 -12.30 2.71 4.35
N SER A 529 -12.66 3.76 5.09
CA SER A 529 -12.34 5.15 4.75
C SER A 529 -10.83 5.39 4.55
N ARG A 530 -9.99 4.73 5.36
CA ARG A 530 -8.52 4.84 5.28
C ARG A 530 -7.90 3.99 4.18
N THR A 531 -8.46 2.83 3.89
CA THR A 531 -7.86 1.84 2.96
C THR A 531 -8.52 1.80 1.58
N GLN A 532 -9.62 2.53 1.36
CA GLN A 532 -10.32 2.62 0.07
C GLN A 532 -9.36 3.03 -1.06
N GLY A 533 -8.51 4.03 -0.84
CA GLY A 533 -7.54 4.49 -1.84
C GLY A 533 -6.50 3.44 -2.22
N VAL A 534 -6.16 2.53 -1.29
CA VAL A 534 -5.25 1.40 -1.54
C VAL A 534 -5.90 0.41 -2.52
N TRP A 535 -7.17 0.05 -2.26
CA TRP A 535 -7.94 -0.82 -3.15
C TRP A 535 -8.15 -0.20 -4.54
N ASP A 536 -8.63 1.05 -4.57
CA ASP A 536 -8.94 1.72 -5.83
C ASP A 536 -7.70 2.01 -6.65
N GLY A 537 -6.58 2.40 -6.01
CA GLY A 537 -5.32 2.67 -6.68
C GLY A 537 -4.82 1.47 -7.47
N ALA A 538 -4.72 0.30 -6.83
CA ALA A 538 -4.28 -0.94 -7.49
C ALA A 538 -5.28 -1.39 -8.56
N ARG A 539 -6.55 -1.57 -8.19
CA ARG A 539 -7.60 -2.10 -9.06
C ARG A 539 -7.81 -1.24 -10.31
N LEU A 540 -7.94 0.08 -10.16
CA LEU A 540 -8.22 0.95 -11.30
C LEU A 540 -7.02 1.10 -12.22
N ALA A 541 -5.79 0.97 -11.70
CA ALA A 541 -4.58 0.89 -12.52
C ALA A 541 -4.55 -0.42 -13.32
N ASP A 542 -4.87 -1.55 -12.70
CA ASP A 542 -4.90 -2.88 -13.33
C ASP A 542 -5.92 -2.91 -14.50
N TYR A 543 -7.06 -2.23 -14.39
CA TYR A 543 -8.06 -2.18 -15.48
C TYR A 543 -7.59 -1.50 -16.76
N GLY A 544 -6.44 -0.83 -16.71
CA GLY A 544 -5.78 -0.30 -17.89
C GLY A 544 -5.14 -1.35 -18.80
N TYR A 545 -5.08 -2.61 -18.36
CA TYR A 545 -4.48 -3.70 -19.13
C TYR A 545 -5.55 -4.71 -19.55
N ASP A 546 -5.59 -5.05 -20.84
CA ASP A 546 -6.62 -5.90 -21.44
C ASP A 546 -6.62 -7.34 -20.90
N THR A 547 -5.53 -7.76 -20.27
CA THR A 547 -5.37 -9.08 -19.64
C THR A 547 -5.97 -9.16 -18.23
N THR A 548 -6.39 -8.03 -17.67
CA THR A 548 -7.06 -7.98 -16.36
C THR A 548 -8.53 -8.34 -16.50
N THR A 549 -9.03 -9.28 -15.69
CA THR A 549 -10.47 -9.50 -15.54
C THR A 549 -11.02 -8.57 -14.45
N PRO A 550 -11.91 -7.60 -14.76
CA PRO A 550 -12.45 -6.67 -13.77
C PRO A 550 -13.33 -7.32 -12.71
N VAL A 551 -13.64 -6.56 -11.64
CA VAL A 551 -14.66 -6.95 -10.66
C VAL A 551 -15.99 -7.12 -11.41
N LYS A 552 -16.78 -8.12 -11.01
CA LYS A 552 -18.13 -8.35 -11.56
C LYS A 552 -18.95 -7.06 -11.58
N GLY A 553 -19.42 -6.66 -12.76
CA GLY A 553 -20.19 -5.43 -12.98
C GLY A 553 -19.37 -4.21 -13.39
N GLU A 554 -18.04 -4.28 -13.31
CA GLU A 554 -17.13 -3.25 -13.80
C GLU A 554 -16.53 -3.64 -15.17
N THR A 555 -15.89 -2.68 -15.83
CA THR A 555 -15.28 -2.88 -17.15
C THR A 555 -13.89 -2.24 -17.19
N HIS A 556 -13.11 -2.50 -18.23
CA HIS A 556 -11.87 -1.77 -18.47
C HIS A 556 -12.05 -0.25 -18.58
N LYS A 557 -13.26 0.25 -18.85
CA LYS A 557 -13.54 1.70 -18.86
C LYS A 557 -13.66 2.30 -17.46
N THR A 558 -13.95 1.48 -16.45
CA THR A 558 -14.05 1.92 -15.05
C THR A 558 -12.71 2.52 -14.60
N GLY A 559 -12.75 3.71 -14.01
CA GLY A 559 -11.54 4.44 -13.57
C GLY A 559 -10.72 5.08 -14.69
N GLY A 560 -11.21 5.14 -15.93
CA GLY A 560 -10.49 5.71 -17.07
C GLY A 560 -9.98 7.14 -16.85
N PHE A 561 -10.79 7.99 -16.19
CA PHE A 561 -10.36 9.34 -15.81
C PHE A 561 -9.14 9.34 -14.88
N ILE A 562 -9.14 8.49 -13.84
CA ILE A 562 -8.01 8.44 -12.89
C ILE A 562 -6.74 7.92 -13.58
N ARG A 563 -6.84 6.90 -14.44
CA ARG A 563 -5.69 6.42 -15.22
C ARG A 563 -5.14 7.48 -16.17
N TRP A 564 -6.02 8.22 -16.84
CA TRP A 564 -5.60 9.36 -17.65
C TRP A 564 -4.92 10.42 -16.77
N TYR A 565 -5.53 10.80 -15.64
CA TYR A 565 -4.99 11.81 -14.73
C TYR A 565 -3.60 11.42 -14.20
N THR A 566 -3.42 10.18 -13.77
CA THR A 566 -2.12 9.68 -13.28
C THR A 566 -1.05 9.65 -14.36
N SER A 567 -1.42 9.36 -15.62
CA SER A 567 -0.49 9.43 -16.75
C SER A 567 -0.01 10.87 -17.04
N VAL A 568 -0.86 11.87 -16.80
CA VAL A 568 -0.52 13.28 -17.06
C VAL A 568 0.23 13.88 -15.88
N ILE A 569 -0.22 13.65 -14.64
CA ILE A 569 0.45 14.20 -13.45
C ILE A 569 1.88 13.69 -13.31
N ALA A 570 2.20 12.47 -13.77
CA ALA A 570 3.57 11.96 -13.78
C ALA A 570 4.52 12.85 -14.61
N ARG A 571 4.04 13.41 -15.74
CA ARG A 571 4.80 14.35 -16.57
C ARG A 571 5.01 15.70 -15.88
N VAL A 572 4.00 16.17 -15.15
CA VAL A 572 4.07 17.41 -14.38
C VAL A 572 5.03 17.24 -13.20
N ALA A 573 4.93 16.13 -12.47
CA ALA A 573 5.71 15.82 -11.27
C ALA A 573 7.22 15.79 -11.51
N GLU A 574 7.66 15.39 -12.70
CA GLU A 574 9.08 15.36 -13.09
C GLU A 574 9.74 16.75 -13.04
N ARG A 575 8.96 17.83 -13.21
CA ARG A 575 9.48 19.20 -13.37
C ARG A 575 8.99 20.15 -12.31
N ASP A 576 7.76 19.95 -11.87
CA ASP A 576 7.15 20.73 -10.82
C ASP A 576 7.39 20.05 -9.48
N ARG A 577 8.41 20.53 -8.76
CA ARG A 577 8.83 20.00 -7.46
C ARG A 577 7.69 19.88 -6.45
N ALA A 578 6.76 20.84 -6.42
CA ALA A 578 5.65 20.80 -5.47
C ALA A 578 4.63 19.71 -5.82
N VAL A 579 4.38 19.48 -7.11
CA VAL A 579 3.56 18.35 -7.58
C VAL A 579 4.28 17.02 -7.31
N GLY A 580 5.57 16.92 -7.60
CA GLY A 580 6.39 15.75 -7.29
C GLY A 580 6.38 15.39 -5.80
N TRP A 581 6.57 16.37 -4.93
CA TRP A 581 6.49 16.20 -3.47
C TRP A 581 5.11 15.70 -3.01
N THR A 582 4.03 16.23 -3.59
CA THR A 582 2.66 15.83 -3.24
C THR A 582 2.38 14.41 -3.72
N LEU A 583 2.79 14.08 -4.95
CA LEU A 583 2.64 12.74 -5.52
C LEU A 583 3.46 11.71 -4.74
N TRP A 584 4.71 12.04 -4.38
CA TRP A 584 5.58 11.17 -3.59
C TRP A 584 5.02 10.93 -2.18
N ASN A 585 4.57 11.97 -1.47
CA ASN A 585 3.94 11.79 -0.14
C ASN A 585 2.66 10.96 -0.21
N SER A 586 1.86 11.12 -1.26
CA SER A 586 0.69 10.29 -1.49
C SER A 586 1.09 8.83 -1.73
N ALA A 587 2.10 8.57 -2.57
CA ALA A 587 2.60 7.22 -2.84
C ALA A 587 3.23 6.55 -1.61
N MET A 588 3.74 7.35 -0.66
CA MET A 588 4.33 6.88 0.60
C MET A 588 3.35 6.89 1.79
N PHE A 589 2.07 7.22 1.55
CA PHE A 589 1.01 7.31 2.56
C PHE A 589 1.30 8.31 3.70
N LEU A 590 2.08 9.35 3.41
CA LEU A 590 2.42 10.46 4.32
C LEU A 590 1.52 11.69 4.13
N ALA A 591 0.59 11.63 3.18
CA ALA A 591 -0.46 12.61 2.96
C ALA A 591 -1.72 11.93 2.39
N PRO A 592 -2.90 12.56 2.48
CA PRO A 592 -4.10 12.05 1.81
C PRO A 592 -3.93 11.98 0.30
N GLY A 593 -4.43 10.92 -0.33
CA GLY A 593 -4.41 10.79 -1.79
C GLY A 593 -5.14 11.91 -2.51
N LEU A 594 -6.15 12.52 -1.89
CA LEU A 594 -6.88 13.67 -2.44
C LEU A 594 -6.01 14.92 -2.63
N ASP A 595 -4.85 15.03 -1.97
CA ASP A 595 -3.97 16.19 -2.14
C ASP A 595 -3.46 16.29 -3.60
N ILE A 596 -3.36 15.18 -4.34
CA ILE A 596 -2.98 15.20 -5.78
C ILE A 596 -4.05 15.84 -6.68
N LEU A 597 -5.29 15.98 -6.18
CA LEU A 597 -6.44 16.59 -6.86
C LEU A 597 -6.66 18.04 -6.41
N ALA A 598 -5.71 18.64 -5.69
CA ALA A 598 -5.79 20.05 -5.34
C ALA A 598 -6.00 20.92 -6.59
N PRO A 599 -6.85 21.97 -6.56
CA PRO A 599 -7.18 22.77 -7.76
C PRO A 599 -5.96 23.30 -8.52
N SER A 600 -4.90 23.69 -7.80
CA SER A 600 -3.64 24.14 -8.39
C SER A 600 -2.89 23.04 -9.16
N ILE A 601 -3.00 21.79 -8.73
CA ILE A 601 -2.39 20.64 -9.42
C ILE A 601 -3.26 20.24 -10.61
N VAL A 602 -4.59 20.19 -10.43
CA VAL A 602 -5.54 19.91 -11.52
C VAL A 602 -5.35 20.90 -12.66
N PHE A 603 -5.19 22.20 -12.37
CA PHE A 603 -4.89 23.20 -13.40
C PHE A 603 -3.61 22.86 -14.18
N LYS A 604 -2.52 22.49 -13.50
CA LYS A 604 -1.25 22.11 -14.15
C LYS A 604 -1.40 20.84 -14.99
N VAL A 605 -2.19 19.88 -14.52
CA VAL A 605 -2.51 18.64 -15.26
C VAL A 605 -3.31 18.96 -16.52
N LEU A 606 -4.34 19.80 -16.44
CA LEU A 606 -5.10 20.23 -17.61
C LEU A 606 -4.24 21.02 -18.59
N TRP A 607 -3.36 21.89 -18.08
CA TRP A 607 -2.41 22.63 -18.90
C TRP A 607 -1.46 21.69 -19.67
N GLU A 608 -0.86 20.72 -18.99
CA GLU A 608 0.03 19.71 -19.59
C GLU A 608 -0.72 18.73 -20.52
N ALA A 609 -2.04 18.58 -20.36
CA ALA A 609 -2.85 17.79 -21.28
C ALA A 609 -3.10 18.55 -22.60
N VAL A 610 -3.31 19.87 -22.56
CA VAL A 610 -3.55 20.72 -23.73
C VAL A 610 -2.24 21.08 -24.43
N PHE A 611 -1.19 21.36 -23.67
CA PHE A 611 0.13 21.75 -24.15
C PHE A 611 1.17 20.73 -23.67
N PRO A 612 1.15 19.51 -24.24
CA PRO A 612 2.01 18.43 -23.80
C PRO A 612 3.46 18.79 -24.07
N THR A 613 4.30 18.61 -23.06
CA THR A 613 5.68 18.96 -23.23
C THR A 613 6.45 17.83 -23.91
N LYS A 614 7.23 18.18 -24.93
CA LYS A 614 8.12 17.24 -25.62
C LYS A 614 9.19 16.72 -24.67
N VAL A 615 9.42 15.41 -24.70
CA VAL A 615 10.55 14.77 -24.00
C VAL A 615 11.65 14.51 -25.01
N SER A 616 12.88 14.88 -24.66
CA SER A 616 14.04 14.37 -25.37
C SER A 616 14.33 12.96 -24.86
N PRO A 617 14.35 11.92 -25.73
CA PRO A 617 14.76 10.57 -25.35
C PRO A 617 16.19 10.52 -24.79
N THR A 618 17.01 11.54 -25.10
CA THR A 618 18.43 11.64 -24.72
C THR A 618 18.67 12.54 -23.52
N ALA A 619 17.63 13.09 -22.87
CA ALA A 619 17.83 13.91 -21.68
C ALA A 619 18.43 13.04 -20.56
N PRO A 620 19.56 13.44 -19.95
CA PRO A 620 20.15 12.68 -18.86
C PRO A 620 19.17 12.59 -17.69
N TYR A 621 19.19 11.45 -17.00
CA TYR A 621 18.43 11.28 -15.76
C TYR A 621 19.04 12.17 -14.67
N LEU A 622 18.29 13.18 -14.24
CA LEU A 622 18.48 13.82 -12.95
C LEU A 622 17.78 12.92 -11.93
N LEU A 623 18.58 12.20 -11.14
CA LEU A 623 18.13 11.35 -10.04
C LEU A 623 17.60 12.17 -8.85
#